data_AF-A0A4S8KMA7-F1
#
_entry.id   AF-A0A4S8KMA7-F1
#
_cell.length_a   1.000
_cell.length_b   1.000
_cell.length_c   1.000
_cell.angle_alpha   90.00
_cell.angle_beta   90.00
_cell.angle_gamma   90.00
#
_symmetry.space_group_name_H-M   'P 1'
#
loop_
_entity.id
_entity.type
_entity.pdbx_description
1 polymer ?
#
loop_
_entity_poly.entity_id
_entity_poly.type
_entity_poly.pdbx_seq_one_letter_code
_entity_poly.pdbx_strand_id
1 'polypeptide(L)' 'MVLGAYKKVGKRVKPIPAPYPEWAHTTRKFPENPLASLPILTPNPPEFAPTERMTEE' A
#
# COMPACT_ATOMS: atom_id res chain seq x y z
N MET A 1 38.16 9.08 5.85
CA MET A 1 36.97 9.97 5.95
C MET A 1 35.84 9.32 5.16
N VAL A 2 34.90 8.66 5.85
CA VAL A 2 33.68 8.16 5.20
C VAL A 2 32.64 9.27 5.31
N LEU A 3 32.31 9.93 4.20
CA LEU A 3 31.10 10.76 4.10
C LEU A 3 29.89 9.82 4.14
N GLY A 4 29.54 9.39 5.35
CA GLY A 4 28.49 8.40 5.59
C GLY A 4 27.15 8.90 5.07
N ALA A 5 26.56 8.12 4.16
CA ALA A 5 25.30 8.41 3.48
C ALA A 5 24.18 8.84 4.44
N TYR A 6 23.37 9.81 3.99
CA TYR A 6 22.17 10.27 4.69
C TYR A 6 21.31 9.09 5.17
N LYS A 7 21.05 9.01 6.48
CA LYS A 7 20.18 7.98 7.06
C LYS A 7 18.75 8.17 6.57
N LYS A 8 18.21 7.20 5.82
CA LYS A 8 16.82 7.21 5.32
C LYS A 8 15.84 7.47 6.48
N VAL A 9 14.90 8.40 6.28
CA VAL A 9 13.95 8.87 7.30
C VAL A 9 13.14 7.71 7.89
N GLY A 10 12.72 6.74 7.06
CA GLY A 10 11.99 5.54 7.49
C GLY A 10 12.81 4.55 8.36
N LYS A 11 14.13 4.74 8.52
CA LYS A 11 14.99 3.97 9.43
C LYS A 11 15.32 4.73 10.73
N ARG A 12 14.64 5.85 11.01
CA ARG A 12 14.83 6.59 12.27
C ARG A 12 14.10 5.86 13.41
N VAL A 13 14.86 5.37 14.38
CA VAL A 13 14.40 4.70 15.62
C VAL A 13 13.53 5.62 16.48
N LYS A 14 13.79 6.92 16.40
CA LYS A 14 12.96 7.95 17.01
C LYS A 14 12.12 8.60 15.92
N PRO A 15 10.77 8.51 15.97
CA PRO A 15 9.94 9.31 15.09
C PRO A 15 10.29 10.79 15.31
N ILE A 16 10.18 11.60 14.25
CA ILE A 16 10.32 13.05 14.41
C ILE A 16 9.12 13.47 15.26
N PRO A 17 9.30 14.14 16.42
CA PRO A 17 8.21 14.52 17.31
C PRO A 17 7.38 15.69 16.76
N ALA A 18 7.38 15.87 15.44
CA ALA A 18 6.59 16.88 14.77
C ALA A 18 5.26 16.25 14.34
N PRO A 19 4.15 16.99 14.43
CA PRO A 19 2.91 16.57 13.80
C PRO A 19 3.15 16.34 12.32
N TYR A 20 2.46 15.36 11.75
CA TYR A 20 2.49 15.13 10.30
C TYR A 20 1.99 16.40 9.60
N PRO A 21 2.72 16.94 8.61
CA PRO A 21 2.37 18.22 8.04
C PRO A 21 1.09 18.17 7.23
N GLU A 22 0.18 19.12 7.46
CA GLU A 22 -1.11 19.25 6.74
C GLU A 22 -0.95 19.20 5.21
N TRP A 23 0.06 19.87 4.66
CA TRP A 23 0.32 19.90 3.22
C TRP A 23 0.74 18.53 2.64
N ALA A 24 1.20 17.59 3.48
CA ALA A 24 1.56 16.24 3.04
C ALA A 24 0.36 15.27 3.09
N HIS A 25 -0.78 15.68 3.63
CA HIS A 25 -1.97 14.84 3.63
C HIS A 25 -2.44 14.56 2.21
N THR A 26 -2.61 13.29 1.89
CA THR A 26 -3.22 12.88 0.62
C THR A 26 -4.72 13.20 0.65
N THR A 27 -5.15 14.18 -0.13
CA THR A 27 -6.58 14.49 -0.29
C THR A 27 -7.19 13.56 -1.33
N ARG A 28 -8.01 12.59 -0.91
CA ARG A 28 -8.76 11.72 -1.83
C ARG A 28 -10.11 12.37 -2.14
N LYS A 29 -10.26 12.92 -3.35
CA LYS A 29 -11.55 13.45 -3.85
C LYS A 29 -12.11 12.48 -4.89
N PHE A 30 -13.31 11.98 -4.65
CA PHE A 30 -14.07 11.18 -5.61
C PHE A 30 -15.32 11.98 -5.99
N PRO A 31 -15.39 12.57 -7.21
CA PRO A 31 -16.55 13.36 -7.63
C PRO A 31 -17.80 12.49 -7.83
N GLU A 32 -17.60 11.21 -8.13
CA GLU A 32 -18.63 10.19 -8.32
C GLU A 32 -18.24 8.92 -7.55
N ASN A 33 -19.17 7.98 -7.40
CA ASN A 33 -18.91 6.74 -6.68
C ASN A 33 -17.82 5.91 -7.42
N PRO A 34 -16.64 5.68 -6.81
CA PRO A 34 -15.54 4.98 -7.47
C PRO A 34 -15.82 3.51 -7.75
N LEU A 35 -16.86 2.94 -7.13
CA LEU A 35 -17.25 1.54 -7.33
C LEU A 35 -18.32 1.38 -8.42
N ALA A 36 -18.86 2.47 -8.96
CA ALA A 36 -20.00 2.42 -9.88
C ALA A 36 -19.70 1.71 -11.21
N SER A 37 -18.45 1.77 -11.68
CA SER A 37 -18.00 1.12 -12.91
C SER A 37 -17.42 -0.28 -12.70
N LEU A 38 -17.31 -0.75 -11.46
CA LEU A 38 -16.71 -2.04 -11.17
C LEU A 38 -17.68 -3.19 -11.45
N PRO A 39 -17.20 -4.30 -12.03
CA PRO A 39 -18.02 -5.49 -12.18
C PRO A 39 -18.31 -6.10 -10.81
N ILE A 40 -19.53 -6.62 -10.63
CA ILE A 40 -19.88 -7.39 -9.44
C ILE A 40 -19.18 -8.75 -9.56
N LEU A 41 -18.33 -9.06 -8.58
CA LEU A 41 -17.67 -10.36 -8.48
C LEU A 41 -18.53 -11.34 -7.67
N THR A 42 -18.44 -12.62 -8.01
CA THR A 42 -19.09 -13.67 -7.22
C THR A 42 -18.36 -13.83 -5.88
N PRO A 43 -19.09 -14.05 -4.77
CA PRO A 43 -18.45 -14.32 -3.48
C PRO A 43 -17.78 -15.70 -3.44
N ASN A 44 -18.17 -16.60 -4.35
CA ASN A 44 -17.57 -17.93 -4.49
C ASN A 44 -16.44 -17.88 -5.53
N PRO A 45 -15.16 -18.03 -5.12
CA PRO A 45 -14.05 -18.16 -6.05
C PRO A 45 -14.10 -19.52 -6.78
N PRO A 46 -13.37 -19.69 -7.89
CA PRO A 46 -13.19 -21.01 -8.49
C PRO A 46 -12.40 -21.94 -7.56
N GLU A 47 -12.56 -23.25 -7.77
CA GLU A 47 -11.73 -24.26 -7.11
C GLU A 47 -10.25 -24.03 -7.41
N PHE A 48 -9.41 -24.21 -6.39
CA PHE A 48 -7.98 -24.09 -6.56
C PHE A 48 -7.43 -25.24 -7.41
N ALA A 49 -6.50 -24.93 -8.31
CA ALA A 49 -5.80 -25.91 -9.12
C ALA A 49 -4.29 -25.65 -9.03
N PRO A 50 -3.46 -26.63 -8.63
CA PRO A 50 -2.01 -26.50 -8.63
C PRO A 50 -1.49 -26.10 -10.01
N THR A 51 -0.58 -25.14 -10.03
CA THR A 51 0.12 -24.68 -11.24
C THR A 51 1.62 -24.88 -11.08
N GLU A 52 2.39 -24.71 -12.16
CA GLU A 52 3.85 -24.82 -12.14
C GLU A 52 4.52 -23.95 -11.06
N ARG A 53 3.85 -22.87 -10.63
CA ARG A 53 4.37 -21.90 -9.65
C ARG A 53 3.70 -21.97 -8.28
N MET A 54 2.62 -22.73 -8.13
CA MET A 54 1.85 -22.78 -6.88
C MET A 54 1.26 -24.18 -6.68
N THR A 55 1.79 -24.89 -5.70
CA THR A 55 1.35 -26.24 -5.34
C THR A 55 0.36 -26.20 -4.18
N GLU A 56 -0.37 -27.29 -3.98
CA GLU A 56 -0.93 -27.59 -2.66
C GLU A 56 0.25 -27.86 -1.69
N GLU A 57 0.08 -27.49 -0.42
CA GLU A 57 1.11 -27.61 0.64
C GLU A 57 1.65 -29.05 0.80
#